data_AF-A0A7W7RAK3-F1
#
_entry.id   AF-A0A7W7RAK3-F1
#
_cell.length_a   1.000
_cell.length_b   1.000
_cell.length_c   1.000
_cell.angle_alpha   90.00
_cell.angle_beta   90.00
_cell.angle_gamma   90.00
#
_symmetry.space_group_name_H-M   'P 1'
#
loop_
_entity.id
_entity.type
_entity.pdbx_description
1 polymer ?
#
loop_
_entity_poly.entity_id
_entity_poly.type
_entity_poly.pdbx_seq_one_letter_code
_entity_poly.pdbx_strand_id
1 'polypeptide(L)'
;MRVPDALAFVRLMVTNTLASGVCVNRARTGTGSSMLGDLLLTLAEYLNKARRPAARAAIMAALKARNAAIEGDAQTVDAFSRDWLGLSDPVGWRTAVENALLGDWVDHLGRGVLRDPDLAKLLRLHSKIEHRYLQPLWERKVHDRRLRLLQDPVANGLLLADLLTDHQRPEDVVLAAELADSRLSAVLRGLAPQEAEVALVWASDQSATWRQAAAAVGHPDPEAFGNRVRRKLKSLGTRHTHRAQQAAGTRAGSR
;
A
#
# COMPACT_ATOMS: atom_id res chain seq x y z
N MET A 1 32.34 -7.44 -2.24
CA MET A 1 32.90 -6.12 -1.88
C MET A 1 32.42 -5.13 -2.93
N ARG A 2 31.31 -4.44 -2.67
CA ARG A 2 30.75 -3.38 -3.52
C ARG A 2 30.29 -2.24 -2.61
N VAL A 3 30.72 -1.04 -2.99
CA VAL A 3 30.55 0.24 -2.31
C VAL A 3 29.06 0.63 -2.27
N PRO A 4 28.53 1.16 -1.15
CA PRO A 4 27.16 1.68 -1.11
C PRO A 4 27.05 3.08 -1.74
N ASP A 5 25.96 3.27 -2.50
CA ASP A 5 25.57 4.47 -3.24
C ASP A 5 25.45 5.74 -2.37
N ALA A 6 26.33 6.70 -2.62
CA ALA A 6 26.27 8.06 -2.08
C ALA A 6 25.04 8.89 -2.57
N LEU A 7 24.25 8.34 -3.51
CA LEU A 7 23.05 8.99 -4.06
C LEU A 7 21.77 8.70 -3.26
N ALA A 8 21.78 7.74 -2.33
CA ALA A 8 20.66 7.48 -1.42
C ALA A 8 20.61 8.49 -0.26
N PHE A 9 21.75 9.07 0.13
CA PHE A 9 21.84 9.99 1.26
C PHE A 9 21.35 11.42 0.92
N VAL A 10 21.57 11.88 -0.32
CA VAL A 10 21.11 13.20 -0.80
C VAL A 10 19.60 13.24 -1.03
N ARG A 11 18.98 12.10 -1.34
CA ARG A 11 17.53 12.00 -1.59
C ARG A 11 16.69 12.09 -0.31
N LEU A 12 17.29 11.88 0.87
CA LEU A 12 16.59 11.94 2.17
C LEU A 12 16.60 13.35 2.80
N MET A 13 17.48 14.27 2.37
CA MET A 13 17.51 15.63 2.92
C MET A 13 16.51 16.60 2.27
N VAL A 14 16.07 16.35 1.02
CA VAL A 14 15.24 17.32 0.28
C VAL A 14 13.73 17.12 0.49
N THR A 15 13.29 15.97 1.00
CA THR A 15 11.85 15.70 1.17
C THR A 15 11.28 16.06 2.55
N ASN A 16 12.10 16.58 3.48
CA ASN A 16 11.64 16.89 4.85
C ASN A 16 11.52 18.40 5.14
N THR A 17 11.56 19.26 4.12
CA THR A 17 11.48 20.73 4.28
C THR A 17 10.38 21.36 3.43
N LEU A 18 9.21 20.72 3.33
CA LEU A 18 8.00 21.33 2.72
C LEU A 18 6.71 20.99 3.49
N ALA A 19 6.81 20.73 4.78
CA ALA A 19 5.66 20.60 5.69
C ALA A 19 5.87 21.44 6.94
N SER A 20 6.02 22.76 6.76
CA SER A 20 5.78 23.71 7.83
C SER A 20 5.41 25.05 7.21
N GLY A 21 4.12 25.35 7.24
CA GLY A 21 3.63 26.72 7.05
C GLY A 21 4.15 27.54 8.22
N VAL A 22 5.11 28.42 7.95
CA VAL A 22 5.54 29.45 8.89
C VAL A 22 5.56 30.77 8.11
N CYS A 23 4.68 31.65 8.57
CA CYS A 23 4.58 33.09 8.38
C CYS A 23 5.66 33.75 7.52
N VAL A 24 5.22 34.33 6.41
CA VAL A 24 5.91 35.40 5.68
C VAL A 24 6.20 36.53 6.66
N ASN A 25 7.46 36.65 7.10
CA ASN A 25 7.94 37.84 7.77
C ASN A 25 9.05 38.47 6.93
N ARG A 26 8.78 39.72 6.55
CA ARG A 26 9.56 40.57 5.66
C ARG A 26 10.81 41.05 6.40
N ALA A 27 11.93 40.34 6.23
CA ALA A 27 13.25 40.84 6.62
C ALA A 27 14.02 41.25 5.35
N ARG A 28 14.13 42.56 5.19
CA ARG A 28 14.89 43.27 4.17
C ARG A 28 16.31 43.44 4.70
N THR A 29 17.27 42.61 4.28
CA THR A 29 18.70 42.89 4.43
C THR A 29 19.52 42.18 3.35
N GLY A 30 20.49 42.92 2.78
CA GLY A 30 21.73 42.34 2.26
C GLY A 30 21.72 41.97 0.78
N THR A 31 22.10 42.93 -0.04
CA THR A 31 22.66 42.76 -1.39
C THR A 31 23.86 41.81 -1.36
N GLY A 32 23.58 40.52 -1.49
CA GLY A 32 24.50 39.52 -1.99
C GLY A 32 23.67 38.64 -2.91
N SER A 33 23.54 39.05 -4.17
CA SER A 33 22.89 38.26 -5.24
C SER A 33 23.59 36.90 -5.25
N SER A 34 22.94 35.92 -4.60
CA SER A 34 23.42 34.55 -4.55
C SER A 34 23.24 34.01 -5.95
N MET A 35 24.30 34.05 -6.75
CA MET A 35 24.31 33.54 -8.13
C MET A 35 23.73 32.12 -8.21
N LEU A 36 23.86 31.32 -7.16
CA LEU A 36 23.25 30.00 -7.05
C LEU A 36 21.71 30.04 -6.96
N GLY A 37 21.13 31.01 -6.25
CA GLY A 37 19.68 31.20 -6.19
C GLY A 37 19.10 31.61 -7.54
N ASP A 38 19.76 32.56 -8.22
CA ASP A 38 19.34 33.02 -9.55
C ASP A 38 19.51 31.91 -10.61
N LEU A 39 20.58 31.10 -10.52
CA LEU A 39 20.82 29.95 -11.39
C LEU A 39 19.77 28.83 -11.19
N LEU A 40 19.39 28.54 -9.95
CA LEU A 40 18.37 27.53 -9.66
C LEU A 40 16.98 27.99 -10.15
N LEU A 41 16.65 29.28 -10.03
CA LEU A 41 15.41 29.83 -10.57
C LEU A 41 15.38 29.76 -12.10
N THR A 42 16.45 30.18 -12.78
CA THR A 42 16.53 30.12 -14.25
C THR A 42 16.51 28.68 -14.76
N LEU A 43 17.15 27.74 -14.06
CA LEU A 43 17.07 26.31 -14.39
C LEU A 43 15.63 25.80 -14.21
N ALA A 44 14.96 26.17 -13.12
CA ALA A 44 13.57 25.77 -12.87
C ALA A 44 12.63 26.34 -13.95
N GLU A 45 12.80 27.60 -14.35
CA GLU A 45 12.03 28.22 -15.43
C GLU A 45 12.29 27.57 -16.79
N TYR A 46 13.55 27.28 -17.10
CA TYR A 46 13.94 26.60 -18.34
C TYR A 46 13.36 25.18 -18.41
N LEU A 47 13.49 24.41 -17.33
CA LEU A 47 12.90 23.08 -17.21
C LEU A 47 11.38 23.14 -17.30
N ASN A 48 10.73 24.13 -16.69
CA ASN A 48 9.28 24.29 -16.75
C ASN A 48 8.81 24.66 -18.17
N LYS A 49 9.55 25.52 -18.87
CA LYS A 49 9.29 25.89 -20.27
C LYS A 49 9.44 24.70 -21.22
N ALA A 50 10.44 23.85 -21.01
CA ALA A 50 10.64 22.61 -21.78
C ALA A 50 9.61 21.52 -21.43
N ARG A 51 9.09 21.51 -20.20
CA ARG A 51 8.10 20.52 -19.76
C ARG A 51 6.70 20.79 -20.32
N ARG A 52 6.32 22.06 -20.51
CA ARG A 52 5.03 22.49 -21.11
C ARG A 52 4.73 21.91 -22.51
N PRO A 53 5.64 21.91 -23.50
CA PRO A 53 5.37 21.32 -24.81
C PRO A 53 5.25 19.79 -24.74
N ALA A 54 6.08 19.11 -23.94
CA ALA A 54 5.99 17.66 -23.75
C ALA A 54 4.67 17.25 -23.06
N ALA A 55 4.26 18.02 -22.07
CA ALA A 55 2.96 17.94 -21.40
C ALA A 55 1.78 18.06 -22.36
N ARG A 56 1.78 19.11 -23.18
CA ARG A 56 0.73 19.34 -24.18
C ARG A 56 0.71 18.24 -25.24
N ALA A 57 1.87 17.78 -25.67
CA ALA A 57 1.99 16.65 -26.60
C ALA A 57 1.42 15.35 -26.00
N ALA A 58 1.67 15.08 -24.71
CA ALA A 58 1.11 13.92 -24.02
C ALA A 58 -0.43 13.97 -23.95
N ILE A 59 -1.00 15.15 -23.65
CA ILE A 59 -2.46 15.34 -23.64
C ILE A 59 -3.06 15.10 -25.03
N MET A 60 -2.48 15.71 -26.07
CA MET A 60 -2.96 15.53 -27.44
C MET A 60 -2.85 14.07 -27.88
N ALA A 61 -1.77 13.39 -27.54
CA ALA A 61 -1.58 11.97 -27.83
C ALA A 61 -2.61 11.11 -27.09
N ALA A 62 -2.89 11.40 -25.82
CA ALA A 62 -3.90 10.70 -25.03
C ALA A 62 -5.32 10.91 -25.57
N LEU A 63 -5.67 12.14 -25.97
CA LEU A 63 -6.97 12.43 -26.61
C LEU A 63 -7.11 11.72 -27.95
N LYS A 64 -6.05 11.72 -28.78
CA LYS A 64 -6.03 10.96 -30.04
C LYS A 64 -6.20 9.46 -29.79
N ALA A 65 -5.49 8.90 -28.81
CA ALA A 65 -5.61 7.50 -28.45
C ALA A 65 -7.00 7.14 -27.91
N ARG A 66 -7.63 8.04 -27.14
CA ARG A 66 -9.02 7.84 -26.69
C ARG A 66 -10.00 7.80 -27.85
N ASN A 67 -9.89 8.72 -28.81
CA ASN A 67 -10.75 8.70 -30.00
C ASN A 67 -10.53 7.42 -30.83
N ALA A 68 -9.27 7.01 -30.99
CA ALA A 68 -8.94 5.75 -31.63
C ALA A 68 -9.56 4.53 -30.91
N ALA A 69 -9.56 4.51 -29.57
CA ALA A 69 -10.22 3.47 -28.80
C ALA A 69 -11.75 3.43 -29.01
N ILE A 70 -12.39 4.59 -29.19
CA ILE A 70 -13.84 4.69 -29.52
C ILE A 70 -14.11 4.19 -30.94
N GLU A 71 -13.23 4.50 -31.88
CA GLU A 71 -13.33 4.11 -33.29
C GLU A 71 -12.87 2.66 -33.56
N GLY A 72 -12.25 2.00 -32.57
CA GLY A 72 -11.69 0.66 -32.71
C GLY A 72 -10.34 0.59 -33.44
N ASP A 73 -9.62 1.71 -33.58
CA ASP A 73 -8.26 1.75 -34.13
C ASP A 73 -7.22 1.29 -33.10
N ALA A 74 -7.04 -0.02 -33.06
CA ALA A 74 -6.05 -0.70 -32.22
C ALA A 74 -4.60 -0.23 -32.47
N GLN A 75 -4.25 0.19 -33.69
CA GLN A 75 -2.87 0.54 -34.03
C GLN A 75 -2.44 1.84 -33.36
N THR A 76 -3.33 2.84 -33.33
CA THR A 76 -3.07 4.11 -32.65
C THR A 76 -2.99 3.93 -31.13
N VAL A 77 -3.80 3.06 -30.54
CA VAL A 77 -3.73 2.72 -29.11
C VAL A 77 -2.42 2.00 -28.77
N ASP A 78 -1.99 1.07 -29.62
CA ASP A 78 -0.74 0.33 -29.43
C ASP A 78 0.49 1.25 -29.53
N ALA A 79 0.48 2.19 -30.48
CA ALA A 79 1.52 3.21 -30.63
C ALA A 79 1.59 4.11 -29.39
N PHE A 80 0.44 4.59 -28.89
CA PHE A 80 0.36 5.36 -27.66
C PHE A 80 0.92 4.58 -26.45
N SER A 81 0.55 3.31 -26.32
CA SER A 81 1.02 2.43 -25.23
C SER A 81 2.54 2.28 -25.23
N ARG A 82 3.16 2.15 -26.41
CA ARG A 82 4.61 2.01 -26.54
C ARG A 82 5.33 3.35 -26.29
N ASP A 83 4.88 4.40 -26.98
CA ASP A 83 5.62 5.66 -27.07
C ASP A 83 5.46 6.53 -25.81
N TRP A 84 4.28 6.49 -25.17
CA TRP A 84 3.96 7.35 -24.02
C TRP A 84 3.90 6.59 -22.69
N LEU A 85 3.41 5.36 -22.66
CA LEU A 85 3.29 4.58 -21.42
C LEU A 85 4.52 3.69 -21.16
N GLY A 86 5.33 3.42 -22.19
CA GLY A 86 6.52 2.56 -22.10
C GLY A 86 6.17 1.11 -21.78
N LEU A 87 5.07 0.60 -22.37
CA LEU A 87 4.64 -0.78 -22.22
C LEU A 87 5.27 -1.65 -23.32
N SER A 88 5.89 -2.76 -22.94
CA SER A 88 6.66 -3.62 -23.84
C SER A 88 5.80 -4.51 -24.75
N ASP A 89 4.58 -4.83 -24.34
CA ASP A 89 3.62 -5.65 -25.08
C ASP A 89 2.29 -4.88 -25.26
N PRO A 90 2.16 -4.04 -26.29
CA PRO A 90 0.95 -3.24 -26.48
C PRO A 90 -0.30 -4.10 -26.70
N VAL A 91 -0.16 -5.25 -27.36
CA VAL A 91 -1.30 -6.12 -27.72
C VAL A 91 -1.91 -6.75 -26.46
N GLY A 92 -1.09 -7.30 -25.56
CA GLY A 92 -1.57 -7.86 -24.29
C GLY A 92 -2.11 -6.82 -23.30
N TRP A 93 -1.76 -5.54 -23.50
CA TRP A 93 -2.22 -4.43 -22.66
C TRP A 93 -3.38 -3.63 -23.28
N ARG A 94 -3.75 -3.91 -24.53
CA ARG A 94 -4.65 -3.07 -25.32
C ARG A 94 -5.97 -2.80 -24.62
N THR A 95 -6.70 -3.85 -24.23
CA THR A 95 -7.99 -3.72 -23.55
C THR A 95 -7.89 -2.94 -22.24
N ALA A 96 -6.80 -3.11 -21.50
CA ALA A 96 -6.57 -2.38 -20.25
C ALA A 96 -6.30 -0.89 -20.49
N VAL A 97 -5.56 -0.57 -21.56
CA VAL A 97 -5.27 0.81 -21.96
C VAL A 97 -6.52 1.47 -22.54
N GLU A 98 -7.33 0.77 -23.33
CA GLU A 98 -8.63 1.25 -23.81
C GLU A 98 -9.56 1.60 -22.64
N ASN A 99 -9.72 0.70 -21.67
CA ASN A 99 -10.51 0.97 -20.45
C ASN A 99 -9.97 2.20 -19.70
N ALA A 100 -8.64 2.30 -19.53
CA ALA A 100 -8.02 3.44 -18.86
C ALA A 100 -8.21 4.76 -19.60
N LEU A 101 -8.16 4.75 -20.94
CA LEU A 101 -8.40 5.91 -21.79
C LEU A 101 -9.86 6.36 -21.80
N LEU A 102 -10.79 5.42 -21.59
CA LEU A 102 -12.23 5.70 -21.52
C LEU A 102 -12.71 6.15 -20.13
N GLY A 103 -11.85 6.07 -19.10
CA GLY A 103 -12.17 6.53 -17.75
C GLY A 103 -12.22 8.05 -17.55
N ASP A 104 -12.46 8.49 -16.31
CA ASP A 104 -12.81 9.87 -15.95
C ASP A 104 -11.63 10.87 -15.95
N TRP A 105 -10.46 10.52 -16.49
CA TRP A 105 -9.27 11.38 -16.45
C TRP A 105 -9.46 12.71 -17.20
N VAL A 106 -10.34 12.73 -18.21
CA VAL A 106 -10.70 13.95 -18.96
C VAL A 106 -11.42 14.96 -18.06
N ASP A 107 -12.29 14.49 -17.16
CA ASP A 107 -12.97 15.35 -16.20
C ASP A 107 -11.99 15.95 -15.19
N HIS A 108 -10.98 15.18 -14.79
CA HIS A 108 -9.90 15.65 -13.91
C HIS A 108 -9.02 16.70 -14.59
N LEU A 109 -8.86 16.62 -15.92
CA LEU A 109 -8.19 17.64 -16.72
C LEU A 109 -9.03 18.93 -16.79
N GLY A 110 -10.34 18.81 -17.07
CA GLY A 110 -11.27 19.96 -17.14
C GLY A 110 -11.41 20.73 -15.82
N ARG A 111 -11.26 20.05 -14.67
CA ARG A 111 -11.29 20.67 -13.33
C ARG A 111 -9.94 21.28 -12.91
N GLY A 112 -8.89 21.16 -13.71
CA GLY A 112 -7.54 21.64 -13.39
C GLY A 112 -6.86 20.91 -12.22
N VAL A 113 -7.40 19.76 -11.81
CA VAL A 113 -6.85 18.93 -10.72
C VAL A 113 -5.61 18.18 -11.21
N LEU A 114 -5.61 17.78 -12.48
CA LEU A 114 -4.50 17.06 -13.09
C LEU A 114 -3.51 18.03 -13.71
N ARG A 115 -2.24 17.94 -13.30
CA ARG A 115 -1.13 18.63 -13.98
C ARG A 115 -0.65 17.78 -15.14
N ASP A 116 -0.40 18.40 -16.27
CA ASP A 116 -0.01 17.75 -17.53
C ASP A 116 1.10 16.68 -17.43
N PRO A 117 2.21 16.85 -16.67
CA PRO A 117 3.25 15.81 -16.60
C PRO A 117 2.86 14.58 -15.78
N ASP A 118 1.72 14.60 -15.08
CA ASP A 118 1.23 13.50 -14.28
C ASP A 118 0.16 12.67 -15.00
N LEU A 119 -0.33 13.13 -16.16
CA LEU A 119 -1.30 12.39 -16.97
C LEU A 119 -0.78 11.03 -17.43
N ALA A 120 0.42 10.98 -18.03
CA ALA A 120 1.00 9.72 -18.49
C ALA A 120 1.23 8.74 -17.31
N LYS A 121 1.57 9.25 -16.12
CA LYS A 121 1.71 8.42 -14.91
C LYS A 121 0.36 7.90 -14.44
N LEU A 122 -0.67 8.75 -14.44
CA LEU A 122 -2.02 8.37 -14.06
C LEU A 122 -2.54 7.30 -15.01
N LEU A 123 -2.47 7.52 -16.33
CA LEU A 123 -2.91 6.55 -17.32
C LEU A 123 -2.14 5.23 -17.22
N ARG A 124 -0.82 5.30 -16.98
CA ARG A 124 -0.02 4.09 -16.74
C ARG A 124 -0.44 3.35 -15.47
N LEU A 125 -0.76 4.07 -14.39
CA LEU A 125 -1.25 3.47 -13.15
C LEU A 125 -2.61 2.82 -13.37
N HIS A 126 -3.54 3.52 -14.01
CA HIS A 126 -4.88 3.03 -14.29
C HIS A 126 -4.84 1.82 -15.22
N SER A 127 -4.04 1.87 -16.29
CA SER A 127 -3.82 0.72 -17.19
C SER A 127 -3.28 -0.50 -16.44
N LYS A 128 -2.42 -0.32 -15.43
CA LYS A 128 -1.94 -1.44 -14.58
C LYS A 128 -3.04 -2.02 -13.69
N ILE A 129 -3.92 -1.17 -13.16
CA ILE A 129 -5.05 -1.59 -12.34
C ILE A 129 -6.02 -2.39 -13.21
N GLU A 130 -6.42 -1.85 -14.36
CA GLU A 130 -7.29 -2.51 -15.34
C GLU A 130 -6.68 -3.81 -15.85
N HIS A 131 -5.40 -3.80 -16.24
CA HIS A 131 -4.72 -5.01 -16.68
C HIS A 131 -4.71 -6.09 -15.60
N ARG A 132 -4.54 -5.69 -14.33
CA ARG A 132 -4.67 -6.63 -13.21
C ARG A 132 -6.09 -7.16 -13.12
N TYR A 133 -7.13 -6.34 -13.23
CA TYR A 133 -8.53 -6.79 -13.17
C TYR A 133 -8.89 -7.75 -14.31
N LEU A 134 -8.43 -7.47 -15.53
CA LEU A 134 -8.64 -8.30 -16.71
C LEU A 134 -7.82 -9.60 -16.67
N GLN A 135 -6.67 -9.60 -15.99
CA GLN A 135 -5.90 -10.82 -15.81
C GLN A 135 -6.64 -11.79 -14.88
N PRO A 136 -6.93 -13.01 -15.35
CA PRO A 136 -7.53 -14.02 -14.50
C PRO A 136 -6.59 -14.36 -13.34
N LEU A 137 -7.16 -14.72 -12.20
CA LEU A 137 -6.41 -14.91 -10.95
C LEU A 137 -5.27 -15.93 -11.08
N TRP A 138 -5.44 -16.96 -11.90
CA TRP A 138 -4.43 -18.00 -12.12
C TRP A 138 -3.23 -17.55 -12.97
N GLU A 139 -3.34 -16.44 -13.71
CA GLU A 139 -2.20 -15.86 -14.44
C GLU A 139 -1.41 -14.86 -13.59
N ARG A 140 -1.97 -14.43 -12.45
CA ARG A 140 -1.30 -13.49 -11.55
C ARG A 140 -0.14 -14.16 -10.82
N LYS A 141 0.99 -13.47 -10.76
CA LYS A 141 2.12 -13.84 -9.90
C LYS A 141 1.97 -13.21 -8.51
N VAL A 142 2.20 -14.00 -7.47
CA VAL A 142 2.32 -13.53 -6.08
C VAL A 142 3.71 -13.92 -5.58
N HIS A 143 4.51 -12.94 -5.14
CA HIS A 143 5.92 -13.15 -4.74
C HIS A 143 6.76 -13.90 -5.80
N ASP A 144 6.61 -13.54 -7.08
CA ASP A 144 7.25 -14.19 -8.24
C ASP A 144 6.89 -15.68 -8.47
N ARG A 145 5.91 -16.20 -7.72
CA ARG A 145 5.34 -17.53 -7.94
C ARG A 145 4.04 -17.40 -8.71
N ARG A 146 3.84 -18.27 -9.71
CA ARG A 146 2.56 -18.38 -10.41
C ARG A 146 1.54 -19.03 -9.49
N LEU A 147 0.35 -18.44 -9.41
CA LEU A 147 -0.78 -19.10 -8.78
C LEU A 147 -1.20 -20.29 -9.65
N ARG A 148 -1.53 -21.41 -9.01
CA ARG A 148 -2.13 -22.58 -9.68
C ARG A 148 -3.57 -22.73 -9.21
N LEU A 149 -4.43 -23.23 -10.08
CA LEU A 149 -5.81 -23.52 -9.69
C LEU A 149 -5.80 -24.74 -8.79
N LEU A 150 -6.66 -24.74 -7.77
CA LEU A 150 -6.86 -25.91 -6.92
C LEU A 150 -7.39 -27.11 -7.72
N GLN A 151 -8.05 -26.84 -8.84
CA GLN A 151 -8.55 -27.85 -9.78
C GLN A 151 -7.50 -28.30 -10.79
N ASP A 152 -6.25 -27.81 -10.72
CA ASP A 152 -5.20 -28.28 -11.61
C ASP A 152 -4.87 -29.75 -11.27
N PRO A 153 -4.87 -30.68 -12.24
CA PRO A 153 -4.52 -32.07 -11.99
C PRO A 153 -3.04 -32.19 -11.64
N VAL A 154 -2.72 -32.94 -10.58
CA VAL A 154 -1.33 -33.16 -10.15
C VAL A 154 -0.86 -34.56 -10.54
N ALA A 155 -1.67 -35.60 -10.32
CA ALA A 155 -1.39 -36.98 -10.75
C ALA A 155 -2.66 -37.85 -10.67
N ASN A 156 -2.84 -38.83 -11.57
CA ASN A 156 -3.84 -39.92 -11.48
C ASN A 156 -5.21 -39.54 -10.88
N GLY A 157 -5.86 -38.52 -11.44
CA GLY A 157 -7.20 -38.09 -11.00
C GLY A 157 -7.22 -37.29 -9.69
N LEU A 158 -6.06 -37.04 -9.07
CA LEU A 158 -5.90 -36.13 -7.94
C LEU A 158 -5.72 -34.70 -8.42
N LEU A 159 -6.48 -33.80 -7.82
CA LEU A 159 -6.39 -32.36 -7.99
C LEU A 159 -5.41 -31.78 -6.97
N LEU A 160 -4.88 -30.59 -7.24
CA LEU A 160 -4.04 -29.87 -6.29
C LEU A 160 -4.78 -29.62 -4.95
N ALA A 161 -6.11 -29.45 -5.00
CA ALA A 161 -6.98 -29.36 -3.83
C ALA A 161 -6.83 -30.57 -2.90
N ASP A 162 -6.72 -31.78 -3.46
CA ASP A 162 -6.66 -33.03 -2.69
C ASP A 162 -5.31 -33.18 -1.96
N LEU A 163 -4.27 -32.49 -2.43
CA LEU A 163 -2.94 -32.48 -1.81
C LEU A 163 -2.79 -31.39 -0.75
N LEU A 164 -3.67 -30.39 -0.73
CA LEU A 164 -3.71 -29.39 0.32
C LEU A 164 -4.50 -29.96 1.49
N THR A 165 -3.85 -30.80 2.30
CA THR A 165 -4.36 -31.14 3.63
C THR A 165 -4.58 -29.85 4.41
N ASP A 166 -5.78 -29.64 4.93
CA ASP A 166 -6.05 -28.54 5.85
C ASP A 166 -5.03 -28.62 6.99
N HIS A 167 -4.26 -27.56 7.19
CA HIS A 167 -3.12 -27.60 8.09
C HIS A 167 -3.58 -27.62 9.54
N GLN A 168 -4.88 -27.36 9.77
CA GLN A 168 -5.53 -27.54 11.05
C GLN A 168 -5.78 -29.02 11.27
N ARG A 169 -4.88 -29.63 12.04
CA ARG A 169 -5.15 -30.95 12.57
C ARG A 169 -6.22 -30.84 13.65
N PRO A 170 -7.01 -31.90 13.91
CA PRO A 170 -7.91 -31.93 15.06
C PRO A 170 -7.16 -31.66 16.36
N GLU A 171 -5.90 -32.10 16.45
CA GLU A 171 -5.03 -31.76 17.57
C GLU A 171 -4.73 -30.25 17.67
N ASP A 172 -4.73 -29.46 16.59
CA ASP A 172 -4.53 -28.00 16.68
C ASP A 172 -5.75 -27.30 17.27
N VAL A 173 -6.96 -27.82 17.04
CA VAL A 173 -8.20 -27.31 17.66
C VAL A 173 -8.23 -27.66 19.16
N VAL A 174 -7.79 -28.87 19.51
CA VAL A 174 -7.68 -29.32 20.91
C VAL A 174 -6.53 -28.62 21.63
N LEU A 175 -5.37 -28.45 20.97
CA LEU A 175 -4.22 -27.72 21.49
C LEU A 175 -4.47 -26.23 21.55
N ALA A 176 -5.31 -25.63 20.70
CA ALA A 176 -5.76 -24.25 20.89
C ALA A 176 -6.63 -24.09 22.14
N ALA A 177 -7.35 -25.14 22.55
CA ALA A 177 -8.12 -25.18 23.79
C ALA A 177 -7.25 -25.52 25.02
N GLU A 178 -6.22 -26.36 24.87
CA GLU A 178 -5.32 -26.81 25.96
C GLU A 178 -4.08 -25.92 26.16
N LEU A 179 -3.56 -25.27 25.12
CA LEU A 179 -2.61 -24.16 25.25
C LEU A 179 -3.36 -22.91 25.68
N ALA A 180 -3.79 -22.91 26.94
CA ALA A 180 -3.66 -21.72 27.75
C ALA A 180 -2.16 -21.38 27.82
N ASP A 181 -1.62 -20.75 26.76
CA ASP A 181 -0.24 -20.28 26.71
C ASP A 181 0.04 -19.56 28.03
N SER A 182 1.02 -20.05 28.79
CA SER A 182 1.42 -19.47 30.08
C SER A 182 1.65 -17.95 29.98
N ARG A 183 2.01 -17.46 28.78
CA ARG A 183 2.14 -16.04 28.46
C ARG A 183 0.79 -15.36 28.32
N LEU A 184 -0.16 -16.00 27.64
CA LEU A 184 -1.53 -15.51 27.52
C LEU A 184 -2.20 -15.43 28.90
N SER A 185 -2.06 -16.48 29.73
CA SER A 185 -2.59 -16.45 31.09
C SER A 185 -1.91 -15.41 31.99
N ALA A 186 -0.63 -15.10 31.76
CA ALA A 186 0.05 -13.99 32.43
C ALA A 186 -0.48 -12.62 32.02
N VAL A 187 -0.82 -12.43 30.74
CA VAL A 187 -1.43 -11.19 30.24
C VAL A 187 -2.88 -11.05 30.74
N LEU A 188 -3.66 -12.13 30.67
CA LEU A 188 -5.05 -12.15 31.14
C LEU A 188 -5.17 -11.90 32.64
N ARG A 189 -4.21 -12.37 33.46
CA ARG A 189 -4.13 -12.01 34.89
C ARG A 189 -3.96 -10.51 35.17
N GLY A 190 -3.53 -9.72 34.17
CA GLY A 190 -3.42 -8.26 34.27
C GLY A 190 -4.73 -7.51 34.01
N LEU A 191 -5.78 -8.22 33.58
CA LEU A 191 -7.11 -7.68 33.29
C LEU A 191 -8.06 -7.96 34.45
N ALA A 192 -9.03 -7.07 34.67
CA ALA A 192 -10.16 -7.39 35.54
C ALA A 192 -11.05 -8.46 34.86
N PRO A 193 -11.84 -9.25 35.61
CA PRO A 193 -12.63 -10.35 35.04
C PRO A 193 -13.51 -9.93 33.85
N GLN A 194 -14.25 -8.83 33.98
CA GLN A 194 -15.09 -8.29 32.90
C GLN A 194 -14.28 -7.79 31.70
N GLU A 195 -13.07 -7.26 31.91
CA GLU A 195 -12.19 -6.85 30.81
C GLU A 195 -11.62 -8.06 30.05
N ALA A 196 -11.38 -9.17 30.77
CA ALA A 196 -10.92 -10.43 30.19
C ALA A 196 -12.03 -11.10 29.36
N GLU A 197 -13.28 -11.09 29.82
CA GLU A 197 -14.43 -11.58 29.05
C GLU A 197 -14.59 -10.82 27.73
N VAL A 198 -14.52 -9.48 27.75
CA VAL A 198 -14.57 -8.67 26.52
C VAL A 198 -13.41 -8.99 25.58
N ALA A 199 -12.21 -9.22 26.12
CA ALA A 199 -11.05 -9.61 25.31
C ALA A 199 -11.23 -10.99 24.65
N LEU A 200 -11.83 -11.95 25.35
CA LEU A 200 -12.11 -13.29 24.82
C LEU A 200 -13.17 -13.25 23.72
N VAL A 201 -14.27 -12.52 23.94
CA VAL A 201 -15.32 -12.33 22.92
C VAL A 201 -14.79 -11.63 21.68
N TRP A 202 -13.91 -10.63 21.85
CA TRP A 202 -13.24 -9.99 20.71
C TRP A 202 -12.29 -10.93 19.99
N ALA A 203 -11.61 -11.83 20.69
CA ALA A 203 -10.68 -12.78 20.09
C ALA A 203 -11.39 -13.93 19.35
N SER A 204 -12.60 -14.31 19.77
CA SER A 204 -13.36 -15.39 19.12
C SER A 204 -14.02 -14.97 17.81
N ASP A 205 -14.30 -13.68 17.62
CA ASP A 205 -14.87 -13.13 16.38
C ASP A 205 -13.91 -12.13 15.72
N GLN A 206 -13.26 -12.56 14.64
CA GLN A 206 -12.29 -11.73 13.90
C GLN A 206 -12.91 -10.49 13.24
N SER A 207 -14.24 -10.46 13.07
CA SER A 207 -14.97 -9.33 12.52
C SER A 207 -15.48 -8.36 13.58
N ALA A 208 -15.45 -8.74 14.86
CA ALA A 208 -15.99 -7.95 15.95
C ALA A 208 -15.11 -6.72 16.25
N THR A 209 -15.76 -5.59 16.42
CA THR A 209 -15.16 -4.40 17.02
C THR A 209 -15.13 -4.51 18.55
N TRP A 210 -14.19 -3.83 19.21
CA TRP A 210 -14.13 -3.75 20.68
C TRP A 210 -15.44 -3.26 21.32
N ARG A 211 -16.17 -2.39 20.61
CA ARG A 211 -17.50 -1.93 21.01
C ARG A 211 -18.52 -3.07 20.98
N GLN A 212 -18.55 -3.86 19.91
CA GLN A 212 -19.46 -5.00 19.79
C GLN A 212 -19.15 -6.08 20.83
N ALA A 213 -17.87 -6.35 21.10
CA ALA A 213 -17.46 -7.29 22.14
C ALA A 213 -17.90 -6.82 23.55
N ALA A 214 -17.73 -5.52 23.85
CA ALA A 214 -18.21 -4.95 25.12
C ALA A 214 -19.74 -4.95 25.24
N ALA A 215 -20.45 -4.73 24.13
CA ALA A 215 -21.91 -4.80 24.09
C ALA A 215 -22.42 -6.24 24.29
N ALA A 216 -21.74 -7.24 23.71
CA ALA A 216 -22.07 -8.65 23.86
C ALA A 216 -21.92 -9.14 25.32
N VAL A 217 -20.98 -8.56 26.08
CA VAL A 217 -20.80 -8.80 27.52
C VAL A 217 -21.80 -7.99 28.37
N GLY A 218 -22.59 -7.10 27.77
CA GLY A 218 -23.65 -6.34 28.45
C GLY A 218 -23.17 -5.11 29.21
N HIS A 219 -22.03 -4.52 28.84
CA HIS A 219 -21.54 -3.32 29.52
C HIS A 219 -22.41 -2.08 29.18
N PRO A 220 -22.79 -1.24 30.17
CA PRO A 220 -23.70 -0.10 29.94
C PRO A 220 -23.13 0.98 29.03
N ASP A 221 -21.81 1.10 28.95
CA ASP A 221 -21.10 1.95 27.97
C ASP A 221 -20.10 1.08 27.17
N PRO A 222 -20.53 0.48 26.06
CA PRO A 222 -19.68 -0.43 25.29
C PRO A 222 -18.50 0.26 24.60
N GLU A 223 -18.64 1.52 24.23
CA GLU A 223 -17.64 2.23 23.44
C GLU A 223 -16.45 2.66 24.29
N ALA A 224 -16.70 3.32 25.42
CA ALA A 224 -15.62 3.73 26.33
C ALA A 224 -14.93 2.50 26.93
N PHE A 225 -15.72 1.49 27.33
CA PHE A 225 -15.18 0.28 27.95
C PHE A 225 -14.35 -0.55 26.96
N GLY A 226 -14.85 -0.81 25.75
CA GLY A 226 -14.10 -1.52 24.72
C GLY A 226 -12.77 -0.82 24.37
N ASN A 227 -12.79 0.50 24.23
CA ASN A 227 -11.57 1.29 23.99
C ASN A 227 -10.58 1.23 25.16
N ARG A 228 -11.07 1.23 26.40
CA ARG A 228 -10.23 1.05 27.60
C ARG A 228 -9.55 -0.31 27.62
N VAL A 229 -10.30 -1.38 27.37
CA VAL A 229 -9.77 -2.76 27.31
C VAL A 229 -8.69 -2.86 26.23
N ARG A 230 -8.95 -2.34 25.03
CA ARG A 230 -7.97 -2.29 23.92
C ARG A 230 -6.68 -1.59 24.33
N ARG A 231 -6.77 -0.39 24.93
CA ARG A 231 -5.59 0.38 25.37
C ARG A 231 -4.80 -0.37 26.46
N LYS A 232 -5.51 -1.01 27.39
CA LYS A 232 -4.91 -1.78 28.48
C LYS A 232 -4.18 -3.01 27.97
N LEU A 233 -4.81 -3.79 27.08
CA LEU A 233 -4.17 -4.94 26.42
C LEU A 233 -2.92 -4.53 25.65
N LYS A 234 -2.98 -3.43 24.88
CA LYS A 234 -1.80 -2.91 24.18
C LYS A 234 -0.66 -2.58 25.14
N SER A 235 -0.97 -1.94 26.28
CA SER A 235 0.00 -1.59 27.32
C SER A 235 0.58 -2.82 28.04
N LEU A 236 -0.24 -3.84 28.30
CA LEU A 236 0.24 -5.10 28.89
C LEU A 236 1.14 -5.86 27.92
N GLY A 237 0.77 -5.91 26.64
CA GLY A 237 1.59 -6.52 25.59
C GLY A 237 2.97 -5.86 25.48
N THR A 238 3.05 -4.54 25.45
CA THR A 238 4.35 -3.83 25.40
C THR A 238 5.21 -4.10 26.62
N ARG A 239 4.63 -4.10 27.83
CA ARG A 239 5.35 -4.45 29.08
C ARG A 239 5.87 -5.88 29.05
N HIS A 240 5.07 -6.83 28.56
CA HIS A 240 5.46 -8.22 28.49
C HIS A 240 6.61 -8.43 27.48
N THR A 241 6.53 -7.82 26.31
CA THR A 241 7.61 -7.84 25.30
C THR A 241 8.90 -7.23 25.85
N HIS A 242 8.81 -6.09 26.54
CA HIS A 242 9.97 -5.44 27.15
C HIS A 242 10.64 -6.33 28.20
N ARG A 243 9.87 -6.95 29.11
CA ARG A 243 10.42 -7.89 30.11
C ARG A 243 11.05 -9.12 29.46
N ALA A 244 10.43 -9.66 28.41
CA ALA A 244 10.98 -10.81 27.68
C ALA A 244 12.33 -10.46 27.01
N GLN A 245 12.45 -9.28 26.42
CA GLN A 245 13.70 -8.79 25.82
C GLN A 245 14.80 -8.58 26.89
N GLN A 246 14.46 -8.01 28.05
CA GLN A 246 15.41 -7.84 29.16
C GLN A 246 15.91 -9.19 29.72
N ALA A 247 15.03 -10.18 29.85
CA ALA A 247 15.39 -11.53 30.30
C ALA A 247 16.26 -12.27 29.27
N ALA A 248 16.05 -12.03 27.97
CA ALA A 248 16.86 -12.59 26.90
C ALA A 248 18.28 -11.96 26.88
N GLY A 249 18.37 -10.64 27.05
CA GLY A 249 19.65 -9.92 27.10
C GLY A 249 20.51 -10.28 28.30
N THR A 250 19.91 -10.52 29.46
CA THR A 250 20.64 -10.97 30.68
C THR A 250 21.17 -12.39 30.54
N ARG A 251 20.46 -13.31 29.87
CA ARG A 251 20.95 -14.67 29.57
C ARG A 251 22.07 -14.70 28.52
N ALA A 252 22.09 -13.75 27.59
CA ALA A 252 23.13 -13.65 26.57
C ALA A 252 24.43 -13.04 27.10
N GLY A 253 24.35 -12.19 28.13
CA GLY A 253 25.53 -11.57 28.78
C GLY A 253 26.17 -12.39 29.90
N SER A 254 25.63 -13.57 30.25
CA SER A 254 26.16 -14.47 31.28
C SER A 254 26.84 -15.74 30.71
N ARG A 255 27.20 -15.73 29.43
CA ARG A 255 28.00 -16.76 28.74
C ARG A 255 29.29 -16.14 28.24
#